data_AF-A0A087TX85-F1
#
_entry.id   AF-A0A087TX85-F1
#
_cell.length_a   1.000
_cell.length_b   1.000
_cell.length_c   1.000
_cell.angle_alpha   90.00
_cell.angle_beta   90.00
_cell.angle_gamma   90.00
#
_symmetry.space_group_name_H-M   'P 1'
#
loop_
_entity.id
_entity.type
_entity.pdbx_description
1 polymer ?
#
loop_
_entity_poly.entity_id
_entity_poly.type
_entity_poly.pdbx_seq_one_letter_code
_entity_poly.pdbx_strand_id
1 'polypeptide(L)' 'MYFAYSFNRICHKGQDRNPFELYTKRKPSMRHLKAFGTIACVGIPKAKRNSKLDTKATKGK' A
#
# COMPACT_ATOMS: atom_id res chain seq x y z
N MET A 1 14.50 -0.38 6.04
CA MET A 1 14.08 0.36 4.82
C MET A 1 15.11 1.45 4.57
N TYR A 2 15.85 1.40 3.46
CA TYR A 2 16.87 2.42 3.15
C TYR A 2 16.22 3.54 2.32
N PHE A 3 16.14 4.74 2.90
CA PHE A 3 15.43 5.89 2.33
C PHE A 3 15.88 6.21 0.90
N ALA A 4 17.20 6.32 0.68
CA ALA A 4 17.75 6.65 -0.64
C ALA A 4 17.46 5.56 -1.69
N TYR A 5 17.34 4.29 -1.31
CA TYR A 5 17.02 3.21 -2.25
C TYR A 5 15.58 3.32 -2.76
N SER A 6 14.63 3.58 -1.86
CA SER A 6 13.23 3.78 -2.23
C SER A 6 13.05 5.05 -3.05
N PHE A 7 13.67 6.16 -2.65
CA PHE A 7 13.57 7.44 -3.37
C PHE A 7 14.13 7.36 -4.79
N ASN A 8 15.21 6.62 -5.00
CA ASN A 8 15.78 6.45 -6.35
C ASN A 8 14.89 5.61 -7.29
N ARG A 9 13.92 4.85 -6.77
CA ARG A 9 13.05 3.95 -7.56
C ARG A 9 11.61 4.41 -7.67
N ILE A 10 11.22 5.49 -6.98
CA ILE A 10 9.88 6.08 -7.02
C ILE A 10 9.90 7.26 -7.98
N CYS A 11 8.83 7.43 -8.76
CA CYS A 11 8.65 8.64 -9.58
C CYS A 11 8.19 9.79 -8.70
N HIS A 12 8.84 10.94 -8.85
CA HIS A 12 8.46 12.17 -8.16
C HIS A 12 7.34 12.89 -8.94
N LYS A 13 6.59 13.76 -8.26
CA LYS A 13 5.44 14.45 -8.84
C LYS A 13 5.85 15.25 -10.08
N GLY A 14 5.15 15.03 -11.20
CA GLY A 14 5.40 15.71 -12.46
C GLY A 14 6.59 15.17 -13.27
N GLN A 15 7.12 14.00 -12.92
CA GLN A 15 8.20 13.33 -13.66
C GLN A 15 7.78 11.93 -14.07
N ASP A 16 7.99 11.60 -15.35
CA ASP A 16 7.64 10.28 -15.91
C ASP A 16 8.68 9.20 -15.58
N ARG A 17 9.89 9.61 -15.20
CA ARG A 17 11.03 8.72 -14.95
C ARG A 17 11.56 8.88 -13.54
N ASN A 18 11.97 7.77 -12.93
CA ASN A 18 12.63 7.79 -11.61
C ASN A 18 14.14 8.11 -11.74
N PRO A 19 14.81 8.58 -10.67
CA PRO A 19 16.24 8.88 -10.69
C PRO A 19 17.11 7.70 -11.16
N PHE A 20 16.74 6.47 -10.81
CA PHE A 20 17.44 5.27 -11.24
C PHE A 20 17.38 5.08 -12.77
N GLU A 21 16.23 5.30 -13.39
CA GLU A 21 16.05 5.24 -14.85
C GLU A 21 16.82 6.34 -15.57
N LEU A 22 16.85 7.55 -15.01
CA LEU A 22 17.61 8.66 -15.59
C LEU A 22 19.12 8.36 -15.61
N TYR A 23 19.64 7.75 -14.55
CA TYR A 23 21.05 7.42 -14.44
C TYR A 23 21.45 6.16 -15.22
N THR A 24 20.67 5.08 -15.09
CA THR A 24 21.04 3.76 -15.63
C THR A 24 20.44 3.45 -17.00
N LYS A 25 19.46 4.26 -17.46
CA LYS A 25 18.65 4.01 -18.65
C LYS A 25 17.92 2.65 -18.63
N ARG A 26 17.75 2.05 -17.45
CA ARG A 26 17.10 0.76 -17.22
C ARG A 26 15.94 0.92 -16.24
N LYS A 27 14.86 0.17 -16.43
CA LYS A 27 13.75 0.12 -15.47
C LYS A 27 14.19 -0.61 -14.18
N PRO A 28 13.87 -0.09 -12.99
CA PRO A 28 14.14 -0.77 -11.74
C PRO A 28 13.24 -1.99 -11.61
N SER A 29 13.81 -3.12 -11.18
CA SER A 29 12.99 -4.25 -10.70
C SER A 29 12.36 -3.88 -9.36
N MET A 30 11.04 -4.12 -9.21
CA MET A 30 10.32 -3.88 -7.95
C MET A 30 9.92 -5.21 -7.27
N ARG A 31 10.40 -6.36 -7.77
CA ARG A 31 9.99 -7.71 -7.31
C ARG A 31 10.24 -7.98 -5.83
N HIS A 32 11.22 -7.29 -5.24
CA HIS A 32 11.59 -7.42 -3.83
C HIS A 32 10.82 -6.45 -2.92
N LEU A 33 10.07 -5.50 -3.48
CA LEU A 33 9.19 -4.63 -2.69
C LEU A 33 7.87 -5.36 -2.49
N LYS A 34 7.62 -5.76 -1.23
CA LYS A 34 6.30 -6.28 -0.83
C LYS A 34 5.42 -5.10 -0.42
N ALA A 35 4.19 -5.09 -0.90
CA ALA A 35 3.16 -4.22 -0.34
C ALA A 35 2.90 -4.66 1.10
N PHE A 36 3.33 -3.86 2.06
CA PHE A 36 2.97 -4.05 3.46
C PHE A 36 1.68 -3.27 3.70
N GLY A 37 0.57 -4.00 3.78
CA GLY A 37 -0.75 -3.44 4.08
C GLY A 37 -1.42 -4.30 5.15
N THR A 38 -2.24 -3.65 5.97
CA THR A 38 -3.14 -4.33 6.92
C THR A 38 -4.57 -4.15 6.41
N ILE A 39 -5.37 -5.20 6.53
CA ILE A 39 -6.79 -5.12 6.20
C ILE A 39 -7.46 -4.27 7.28
N ALA A 40 -7.93 -3.08 6.91
CA ALA A 40 -8.73 -2.26 7.79
C ALA A 40 -10.12 -2.89 7.97
N CYS A 41 -10.50 -3.21 9.21
CA CYS A 41 -11.82 -3.72 9.55
C CYS A 41 -12.64 -2.62 10.22
N VAL A 42 -13.84 -2.34 9.71
CA VAL A 42 -14.79 -1.39 10.29
C VAL A 42 -15.72 -2.14 11.25
N GLY A 43 -15.79 -1.69 12.50
CA GLY A 43 -16.67 -2.30 13.50
C GLY A 43 -18.15 -2.00 13.24
N ILE A 44 -19.00 -3.02 13.29
CA ILE A 44 -20.46 -2.89 13.13
C ILE A 44 -21.07 -2.54 14.50
N PRO A 45 -21.76 -1.39 14.63
CA PRO A 45 -22.43 -0.98 15.87
C PRO A 45 -23.44 -2.03 16.37
N LYS A 46 -23.59 -2.17 17.69
CA LYS A 46 -24.49 -3.19 18.28
C LYS A 46 -25.93 -3.09 17.80
N ALA A 47 -26.43 -1.87 17.59
CA ALA A 47 -27.79 -1.62 17.12
C ALA A 47 -28.07 -2.13 15.70
N LYS A 48 -27.02 -2.35 14.89
CA LYS A 48 -27.12 -2.90 13.53
C LYS A 48 -26.93 -4.42 13.48
N ARG A 49 -26.81 -5.08 14.64
CA ARG A 49 -26.68 -6.54 14.76
C ARG A 49 -27.99 -7.11 15.27
N ASN A 50 -28.57 -8.03 14.51
CA ASN A 50 -29.82 -8.73 14.83
C ASN A 50 -29.61 -9.77 15.94
N SER A 51 -28.42 -10.35 16.02
CA SER A 51 -28.07 -11.36 17.03
C SER A 51 -26.68 -11.14 17.63
N LYS A 52 -26.42 -11.78 18.78
CA LYS A 52 -25.09 -11.79 19.42
C LYS A 52 -24.03 -12.50 18.56
N LEU A 53 -24.46 -13.42 17.70
CA LEU A 53 -23.60 -14.22 16.82
C LEU A 53 -23.29 -13.54 15.49
N ASP A 54 -23.91 -12.39 15.21
CA ASP A 54 -23.65 -11.65 13.99
C ASP A 54 -22.22 -11.13 13.91
N THR A 55 -21.72 -11.04 12.68
CA THR A 55 -20.39 -10.53 12.36
C THR A 55 -20.18 -9.14 12.95
N LYS A 56 -19.06 -8.94 13.65
CA LYS A 56 -18.78 -7.70 14.40
C LYS A 56 -17.98 -6.68 13.60
N ALA A 57 -17.39 -7.08 12.49
CA ALA A 57 -16.57 -6.22 11.67
C ALA A 57 -16.67 -6.62 10.20
N THR A 58 -16.70 -5.61 9.34
CA THR A 58 -16.62 -5.76 7.89
C THR A 58 -15.27 -5.25 7.40
N LYS A 59 -14.65 -5.96 6.46
CA LYS A 59 -13.43 -5.47 5.80
C LYS A 59 -13.79 -4.21 5.01
N GLY A 60 -13.03 -3.13 5.18
CA GLY A 60 -13.07 -1.98 4.30
C GLY A 60 -12.63 -2.41 2.90
N LYS A 61 -13.36 -2.00 1.87
CA LYS A 61 -12.96 -2.18 0.47
C LYS A 61 -11.91 -1.15 0.08
#